data_AF-A0AAV2FXP6-F1
#
_entry.id   AF-A0AAV2FXP6-F1
#
_cell.length_a   1.000
_cell.length_b   1.000
_cell.length_c   1.000
_cell.angle_alpha   90.00
_cell.angle_beta   90.00
_cell.angle_gamma   90.00
#
_symmetry.space_group_name_H-M   'P 1'
#
loop_
_entity.id
_entity.type
_entity.pdbx_description
1 polymer ?
#
loop_
_entity_poly.entity_id
_entity_poly.type
_entity_poly.pdbx_seq_one_letter_code
_entity_poly.pdbx_strand_id
1 'polypeptide(L)'
;MWGIGTDTACLMCPGGNESRDHLFAMCSFSRYVFATVMRKICLFPEALTWQDQLQWVIRAWSGSSDKAKAGRLLWRLSLNYIWREMNIRQYGSKHVCSPVQIVKKIKDERILIAQNNQSMLSIGQKFIE
;
A
#
# COMPACT_ATOMS: atom_id res chain seq x y z
N MET A 1 -8.59 -18.45 4.69
CA MET A 1 -9.42 -18.78 5.85
C MET A 1 -8.76 -18.20 7.08
N TRP A 2 -9.39 -17.22 7.71
CA TRP A 2 -9.12 -16.75 9.08
C TRP A 2 -10.52 -16.31 9.55
N GLY A 3 -11.31 -17.05 10.31
CA GLY A 3 -11.01 -18.08 11.29
C GLY A 3 -11.65 -17.58 12.59
N ILE A 4 -12.83 -18.12 12.93
CA ILE A 4 -13.80 -17.70 13.95
C ILE A 4 -14.84 -16.70 13.39
N GLY A 5 -16.13 -17.06 13.55
CA GLY A 5 -17.29 -16.45 12.89
C GLY A 5 -17.51 -14.98 13.20
N THR A 6 -16.75 -14.11 12.55
CA THR A 6 -17.00 -12.68 12.49
C THR A 6 -17.94 -12.36 11.34
N ASP A 7 -18.70 -11.29 11.51
CA ASP A 7 -19.46 -10.64 10.44
C ASP A 7 -18.61 -10.61 9.16
N THR A 8 -19.13 -11.17 8.08
CA THR A 8 -18.40 -11.23 6.82
C THR A 8 -18.25 -9.86 6.20
N ALA A 9 -18.91 -8.82 6.73
CA ALA A 9 -18.82 -7.46 6.23
C ALA A 9 -17.40 -6.88 6.31
N CYS A 10 -17.01 -6.15 5.27
CA CYS A 10 -15.76 -5.40 5.24
C CYS A 10 -15.76 -4.29 6.31
N LEU A 11 -14.75 -4.26 7.18
CA LEU A 11 -14.64 -3.25 8.22
C LEU A 11 -14.16 -1.88 7.71
N MET A 12 -13.67 -1.82 6.46
CA MET A 12 -13.15 -0.60 5.85
C MET A 12 -14.14 0.11 4.93
N CYS A 13 -15.18 -0.59 4.44
CA CYS A 13 -16.21 0.01 3.61
C CYS A 13 -17.53 -0.78 3.70
N PRO A 14 -18.69 -0.14 3.44
CA PRO A 14 -19.99 -0.82 3.45
C PRO A 14 -20.25 -1.69 2.20
N GLY A 15 -19.30 -1.79 1.28
CA GLY A 15 -19.52 -2.26 -0.10
C GLY A 15 -19.43 -3.76 -0.34
N GLY A 16 -19.40 -4.59 0.70
CA GLY A 16 -19.42 -6.05 0.54
C GLY A 16 -18.70 -6.81 1.65
N ASN A 17 -18.57 -8.11 1.43
CA ASN A 17 -17.91 -9.00 2.37
C ASN A 17 -16.38 -8.93 2.26
N GLU A 18 -15.71 -8.98 3.41
CA GLU A 18 -14.28 -9.08 3.52
C GLU A 18 -13.79 -10.39 2.87
N SER A 19 -12.93 -10.21 1.88
CA SER A 19 -12.16 -11.25 1.22
C SER A 19 -10.89 -10.59 0.74
N ARG A 20 -9.84 -11.36 0.43
CA ARG A 20 -8.60 -10.78 -0.14
C ARG A 20 -8.89 -9.92 -1.37
N ASP A 21 -9.77 -10.40 -2.25
CA ASP A 21 -10.08 -9.74 -3.51
C ASP A 21 -10.91 -8.47 -3.27
N HIS A 22 -11.86 -8.51 -2.32
CA HIS A 22 -12.52 -7.29 -1.89
C HIS A 22 -11.50 -6.32 -1.26
N LEU A 23 -10.76 -6.77 -0.25
CA LEU A 23 -9.84 -5.96 0.55
C LEU A 23 -8.84 -5.19 -0.30
N PHE A 24 -8.24 -5.79 -1.32
CA PHE A 24 -7.18 -5.15 -2.09
C PHE A 24 -7.62 -4.64 -3.48
N ALA A 25 -8.71 -5.18 -4.05
CA ALA A 25 -9.07 -4.88 -5.44
C ALA A 25 -10.42 -4.15 -5.60
N MET A 26 -11.41 -4.43 -4.74
CA MET A 26 -12.77 -3.90 -4.89
C MET A 26 -13.16 -2.88 -3.81
N CYS A 27 -12.54 -2.94 -2.64
CA CYS A 27 -12.83 -2.08 -1.50
C CYS A 27 -12.56 -0.62 -1.86
N SER A 28 -13.57 0.23 -1.69
CA SER A 28 -13.47 1.66 -2.03
C SER A 28 -12.36 2.35 -1.22
N PHE A 29 -12.14 1.93 0.03
CA PHE A 29 -11.04 2.40 0.87
C PHE A 29 -9.68 2.11 0.22
N SER A 30 -9.41 0.84 -0.09
CA SER A 30 -8.12 0.40 -0.65
C SER A 30 -7.88 0.94 -2.04
N ARG A 31 -8.91 0.98 -2.89
CA ARG A 31 -8.83 1.58 -4.23
C ARG A 31 -8.44 3.05 -4.16
N TYR A 32 -9.04 3.81 -3.23
CA TYR A 32 -8.65 5.21 -3.01
C TYR A 32 -7.17 5.34 -2.63
N VAL A 33 -6.69 4.49 -1.71
CA VAL A 33 -5.29 4.49 -1.28
C VAL A 33 -4.37 4.19 -2.46
N PHE A 34 -4.58 3.08 -3.18
CA PHE A 34 -3.75 2.70 -4.31
C PHE A 34 -3.75 3.77 -5.42
N ALA A 35 -4.93 4.22 -5.85
CA ALA A 35 -5.05 5.23 -6.90
C ALA A 35 -4.35 6.54 -6.50
N THR A 36 -4.50 6.98 -5.25
CA THR A 36 -3.91 8.24 -4.78
C THR A 36 -2.40 8.16 -4.56
N VAL A 37 -1.91 7.03 -4.03
CA VAL A 37 -0.47 6.79 -3.84
C VAL A 37 0.23 6.68 -5.20
N MET A 38 -0.39 5.99 -6.15
CA MET A 38 0.23 5.67 -7.45
C MET A 38 0.11 6.79 -8.49
N ARG A 39 -0.82 7.74 -8.35
CA ARG A 39 -1.12 8.82 -9.31
C ARG A 39 0.11 9.56 -9.85
N LYS A 40 1.14 9.75 -9.03
CA LYS A 40 2.36 10.49 -9.42
C LYS A 40 3.38 9.63 -10.17
N ILE A 41 3.26 8.31 -10.14
CA ILE A 41 4.25 7.39 -10.74
C ILE A 41 3.65 6.70 -11.98
N CYS A 42 2.34 6.47 -11.99
CA CYS A 42 1.65 5.81 -13.10
C CYS A 42 0.14 6.07 -13.08
N LEU A 43 -0.49 5.71 -14.20
CA LEU A 43 -1.92 5.45 -14.26
C LEU A 43 -2.19 4.08 -13.62
N PHE A 44 -2.78 4.09 -12.42
CA PHE A 44 -3.21 2.87 -11.75
C PHE A 44 -4.58 2.47 -12.30
N PRO A 45 -4.76 1.24 -12.81
CA PRO A 45 -6.04 0.86 -13.39
C PRO A 45 -7.11 0.73 -12.30
N GLU A 46 -8.27 1.34 -12.52
CA GLU A 46 -9.32 1.36 -11.49
C GLU A 46 -9.96 -0.02 -11.33
N ALA A 47 -10.31 -0.74 -12.39
CA ALA A 47 -11.05 -2.00 -12.32
C ALA A 47 -10.18 -3.24 -12.61
N LEU A 48 -9.54 -3.80 -11.58
CA LEU A 48 -8.74 -5.03 -11.69
C LEU A 48 -9.15 -6.00 -10.59
N THR A 49 -9.10 -7.31 -10.88
CA THR A 49 -9.10 -8.32 -9.82
C THR A 49 -7.79 -8.26 -9.05
N TRP A 50 -7.71 -8.93 -7.90
CA TRP A 50 -6.44 -9.04 -7.16
C TRP A 50 -5.32 -9.62 -8.02
N GLN A 51 -5.63 -10.65 -8.81
CA GLN A 51 -4.66 -11.27 -9.70
C GLN A 51 -4.19 -10.32 -10.79
N ASP A 52 -5.11 -9.54 -11.39
CA ASP A 52 -4.74 -8.58 -12.43
C ASP A 52 -3.90 -7.44 -11.85
N GLN A 53 -4.20 -6.97 -10.64
CA GLN A 53 -3.38 -5.98 -9.94
C GLN A 53 -1.96 -6.49 -9.72
N LEU A 54 -1.81 -7.73 -9.23
CA LEU A 54 -0.50 -8.34 -9.03
C LEU A 54 0.28 -8.44 -10.34
N GLN A 55 -0.34 -8.95 -11.40
CA GLN A 55 0.30 -9.07 -12.71
C GLN A 55 0.69 -7.70 -13.27
N TRP A 56 -0.17 -6.69 -13.11
CA TRP A 56 0.12 -5.33 -13.52
C TRP A 56 1.33 -4.76 -12.76
N VAL A 57 1.40 -4.92 -11.44
CA VAL A 57 2.53 -4.45 -10.61
C VAL A 57 3.84 -5.13 -11.03
N ILE A 58 3.81 -6.45 -11.27
CA ILE A 58 4.99 -7.22 -11.69
C ILE A 58 5.53 -6.70 -13.02
N ARG A 59 4.63 -6.42 -13.98
CA ARG A 59 5.01 -5.90 -15.31
C ARG A 59 5.47 -4.45 -15.23
N ALA A 60 4.67 -3.58 -14.60
CA ALA A 60 4.89 -2.14 -14.52
C ALA A 60 6.18 -1.76 -13.78
N TRP A 61 6.56 -2.54 -12.77
CA TRP A 61 7.72 -2.27 -11.93
C TRP A 61 8.78 -3.35 -12.04
N SER A 62 8.97 -3.91 -13.24
CA SER A 62 10.10 -4.76 -13.56
C SER A 62 11.40 -3.94 -13.68
N GLY A 63 12.56 -4.58 -13.49
CA GLY A 63 13.87 -3.95 -13.65
C GLY A 63 14.34 -3.04 -12.51
N SER A 64 15.41 -2.29 -12.76
CA SER A 64 16.21 -1.57 -11.76
C SER A 64 16.08 -0.05 -11.80
N SER A 65 15.20 0.52 -12.64
CA SER A 65 15.01 1.97 -12.70
C SER A 65 14.50 2.52 -11.37
N ASP A 66 14.82 3.78 -11.07
CA ASP A 66 14.38 4.41 -9.82
C ASP A 66 12.86 4.55 -9.75
N LYS A 67 12.22 4.73 -10.91
CA LYS A 67 10.76 4.68 -11.03
C LYS A 67 10.22 3.30 -10.62
N ALA A 68 10.84 2.20 -11.08
CA ALA A 68 10.44 0.85 -10.71
C ALA A 68 10.69 0.55 -9.21
N LYS A 69 11.83 1.00 -8.66
CA LYS A 69 12.11 0.90 -7.22
C LYS A 69 11.06 1.65 -6.39
N ALA A 70 10.75 2.89 -6.76
CA ALA A 70 9.74 3.71 -6.09
C ALA A 70 8.33 3.10 -6.19
N GLY A 71 7.96 2.58 -7.37
CA GLY A 71 6.70 1.88 -7.58
C GLY A 71 6.55 0.65 -6.69
N ARG A 72 7.58 -0.21 -6.62
CA ARG A 72 7.60 -1.38 -5.71
C ARG A 72 7.49 -0.97 -4.24
N LEU A 73 8.20 0.08 -3.83
CA LEU A 73 8.15 0.58 -2.46
C LEU A 73 6.74 1.06 -2.12
N LEU A 74 6.14 1.91 -2.96
CA LEU A 74 4.80 2.41 -2.74
C LEU A 74 3.74 1.31 -2.71
N TRP A 75 3.89 0.29 -3.56
CA TRP A 75 3.00 -0.86 -3.57
C TRP A 75 3.06 -1.63 -2.24
N ARG A 76 4.29 -1.94 -1.77
CA ARG A 76 4.52 -2.63 -0.50
C ARG A 76 3.99 -1.84 0.70
N LEU A 77 4.25 -0.53 0.74
CA LEU A 77 3.73 0.34 1.80
C LEU A 77 2.20 0.35 1.80
N SER A 78 1.57 0.50 0.63
CA SER A 78 0.11 0.50 0.51
C SER A 78 -0.51 -0.79 1.05
N LEU A 79 0.00 -1.95 0.62
CA LEU A 79 -0.44 -3.25 1.14
C LEU A 79 -0.28 -3.35 2.66
N ASN A 80 0.88 -2.94 3.17
CA ASN A 80 1.18 -3.02 4.59
C ASN A 80 0.24 -2.15 5.44
N TYR A 81 0.02 -0.90 5.05
CA TYR A 81 -0.87 0.00 5.78
C TYR A 81 -2.33 -0.42 5.70
N ILE A 82 -2.80 -0.88 4.54
CA ILE A 82 -4.18 -1.40 4.39
C ILE A 82 -4.37 -2.61 5.30
N TRP A 83 -3.43 -3.55 5.29
CA TRP A 83 -3.50 -4.73 6.16
C TRP A 83 -3.47 -4.36 7.64
N ARG A 84 -2.58 -3.44 8.04
CA ARG A 84 -2.51 -2.94 9.42
C ARG A 84 -3.83 -2.27 9.84
N GLU A 85 -4.40 -1.43 8.99
CA GLU A 85 -5.66 -0.74 9.26
C GLU A 85 -6.83 -1.71 9.43
N MET A 86 -6.92 -2.74 8.57
CA MET A 86 -7.91 -3.81 8.70
C MET A 86 -7.80 -4.52 10.06
N ASN A 87 -6.59 -4.91 10.47
CA ASN A 87 -6.38 -5.53 11.79
C ASN A 87 -6.75 -4.57 12.93
N ILE A 88 -6.37 -3.29 12.86
CA ILE A 88 -6.73 -2.27 13.87
C ILE A 88 -8.25 -2.20 14.07
N ARG A 89 -9.01 -2.22 12.96
CA ARG A 89 -10.48 -2.20 12.99
C ARG A 89 -11.05 -3.50 13.54
N GLN A 90 -10.49 -4.64 13.15
CA GLN A 90 -10.92 -5.97 13.63
C GLN A 90 -10.78 -6.11 15.15
N TYR A 91 -9.68 -5.61 15.72
CA TYR A 91 -9.43 -5.65 17.17
C TYR A 91 -10.00 -4.46 17.95
N GLY A 92 -10.84 -3.62 17.32
CA GLY A 92 -11.56 -2.53 18.01
C GLY A 92 -10.67 -1.42 18.58
N SER A 93 -9.49 -1.18 18.01
CA SER A 93 -8.60 -0.12 18.48
C SER A 93 -9.14 1.28 18.16
N LYS A 94 -8.86 2.25 19.03
CA LYS A 94 -9.29 3.65 18.87
C LYS A 94 -8.50 4.42 17.80
N HIS A 95 -7.43 3.85 17.26
CA HIS A 95 -6.52 4.51 16.31
C HIS A 95 -6.82 4.20 14.84
N VAL A 96 -8.09 4.20 14.48
CA VAL A 96 -8.57 4.01 13.10
C VAL A 96 -8.17 5.22 12.24
N CYS A 97 -7.68 4.97 11.03
CA CYS A 97 -7.30 6.00 10.08
C CYS A 97 -8.28 6.07 8.90
N SER A 98 -8.55 7.29 8.44
CA SER A 98 -9.19 7.53 7.15
C SER A 98 -8.24 7.15 6.00
N PRO A 99 -8.75 6.87 4.79
CA PRO A 99 -7.89 6.53 3.65
C PRO A 99 -6.95 7.70 3.28
N VAL A 100 -7.35 8.94 3.56
CA VAL A 100 -6.49 10.14 3.39
C VAL A 100 -5.32 10.14 4.37
N GLN A 101 -5.56 9.78 5.64
CA GLN A 101 -4.50 9.68 6.65
C GLN A 101 -3.51 8.56 6.30
N ILE A 102 -3.98 7.42 5.80
CA ILE A 102 -3.12 6.33 5.31
C ILE A 102 -2.26 6.80 4.13
N VAL A 103 -2.84 7.50 3.15
CA VAL A 103 -2.07 8.09 2.03
C VAL A 103 -0.98 9.03 2.53
N LYS A 104 -1.27 9.86 3.54
CA LYS A 104 -0.28 10.76 4.14
C LYS A 104 0.87 9.97 4.78
N LYS A 105 0.56 8.98 5.62
CA LYS A 105 1.57 8.11 6.25
C LYS A 105 2.48 7.43 5.24
N ILE A 106 1.92 6.90 4.15
CA ILE A 106 2.69 6.26 3.06
C ILE A 106 3.65 7.27 2.39
N LYS A 107 3.18 8.50 2.14
CA LYS A 107 4.02 9.55 1.52
C LYS A 107 5.16 9.98 2.44
N ASP A 108 4.86 10.16 3.72
CA ASP A 108 5.83 10.57 4.73
C ASP A 108 6.89 9.46 4.89
N GLU A 109 6.49 8.20 5.01
CA GLU A 109 7.41 7.06 5.11
C GLU A 109 8.29 6.89 3.86
N ARG A 110 7.73 7.11 2.66
CA ARG A 110 8.53 7.12 1.42
C ARG A 110 9.63 8.18 1.47
N ILE A 111 9.33 9.38 1.96
CA ILE A 111 10.31 10.47 2.07
C ILE A 111 11.42 10.09 3.06
N LEU A 112 11.05 9.54 4.22
CA LEU A 112 12.01 9.07 5.22
C LEU A 112 12.95 7.99 4.65
N ILE A 113 12.41 7.01 3.92
CA ILE A 113 13.22 5.95 3.28
C ILE A 113 14.14 6.54 2.21
N ALA A 114 13.66 7.50 1.41
CA ALA A 114 14.50 8.14 0.40
C ALA A 114 15.67 8.91 1.04
N GLN A 115 15.43 9.64 2.13
CA GLN A 115 16.46 10.36 2.89
C GLN A 115 17.48 9.39 3.51
N ASN A 116 17.03 8.27 4.08
CA ASN A 116 17.91 7.27 4.69
C ASN A 116 18.77 6.51 3.65
N ASN A 117 18.23 6.25 2.45
CA ASN A 117 19.03 5.67 1.37
C ASN A 117 20.09 6.66 0.86
N GLN A 118 19.81 7.97 0.92
CA GLN A 118 20.73 9.02 0.49
C GLN A 118 21.80 9.33 1.55
N SER A 119 21.48 9.21 2.85
CA SER A 119 22.47 9.29 3.94
C SER A 119 23.41 8.09 3.97
N MET A 120 22.93 6.88 3.63
CA MET A 120 23.80 5.71 3.48
C MET A 120 24.78 5.83 2.30
N LEU A 121 24.39 6.53 1.22
CA LEU A 121 25.30 6.84 0.10
C LEU A 121 26.39 7.85 0.49
N SER A 122 26.05 8.87 1.31
CA SER A 122 27.03 9.86 1.77
C SER A 122 27.94 9.34 2.90
N ILE A 123 27.47 8.39 3.72
CA ILE A 123 28.31 7.67 4.68
C ILE A 123 29.27 6.73 3.95
N GLY A 124 28.82 6.02 2.91
CA GLY A 124 29.67 5.14 2.10
C GLY A 124 30.83 5.85 1.38
N GLN A 125 30.70 7.14 1.06
CA GLN A 125 31.79 7.95 0.49
C GLN A 125 32.85 8.36 1.53
N LYS A 126 32.51 8.44 2.81
CA LYS A 126 33.45 8.80 3.90
C LYS A 126 34.31 7.63 4.39
N PHE A 127 34.09 6.42 3.88
CA PHE A 127 34.87 5.22 4.23
C PHE A 127 35.84 4.79 3.11
N ILE A 128 35.98 5.59 2.04
CA ILE A 128 36.90 5.34 0.91
C ILE A 128 38.02 6.41 0.82
N GLU A 129 38.04 7.40 1.72
CA GLU A 129 39.23 8.23 2.02
C GLU A 129 39.84 7.79 3.35
#